data_AF-A0A246F2W2-F1
#
_entry.id   AF-A0A246F2W2-F1
#
_cell.length_a   1.000
_cell.length_b   1.000
_cell.length_c   1.000
_cell.angle_alpha   90.00
_cell.angle_beta   90.00
_cell.angle_gamma   90.00
#
_symmetry.space_group_name_H-M   'P 1'
#
loop_
_entity.id
_entity.type
_entity.pdbx_description
1 polymer ?
#
loop_
_entity_poly.entity_id
_entity_poly.type
_entity_poly.pdbx_seq_one_letter_code
_entity_poly.pdbx_strand_id
1 'polypeptide(L)'
;REYGELMAIEHNSRRDLYSAADALFKSSIVLKDETEEVELYWVQKKVKKHKGDGSITLTWSDDIVKYLSQLRSRFTTYKLRNIAHLQSTHSIRLYELLMKFNATGERVIYLDDFKSALGISDKYSEFKDLNKWV
;
A
#
# COMPACT_ATOMS: atom_id res chain seq x y z
N ARG A 1 -8.88 18.84 2.24
CA ARG A 1 -7.90 19.69 2.96
C ARG A 1 -6.98 18.80 3.81
N GLU A 2 -7.55 18.04 4.73
CA GLU A 2 -6.83 17.03 5.56
C GLU A 2 -5.91 16.10 4.76
N TYR A 3 -6.39 15.53 3.64
CA TYR A 3 -5.55 14.66 2.77
C TYR A 3 -4.27 15.36 2.28
N GLY A 4 -4.37 16.63 1.84
CA GLY A 4 -3.21 17.39 1.37
C GLY A 4 -2.22 17.71 2.49
N GLU A 5 -2.74 18.03 3.69
CA GLU A 5 -1.91 18.29 4.88
C GLU A 5 -1.18 17.03 5.37
N LEU A 6 -1.83 15.87 5.35
CA LEU A 6 -1.22 14.60 5.76
C LEU A 6 -0.19 14.07 4.77
N MET A 7 -0.41 14.28 3.47
CA MET A 7 0.47 13.81 2.39
C MET A 7 1.51 14.84 1.96
N ALA A 8 1.55 16.02 2.60
CA ALA A 8 2.42 17.13 2.22
C ALA A 8 2.27 17.57 0.74
N ILE A 9 1.03 17.54 0.22
CA ILE A 9 0.69 17.92 -1.16
C ILE A 9 0.10 19.35 -1.17
N GLU A 10 0.84 20.30 -1.73
CA GLU A 10 0.44 21.72 -1.77
C GLU A 10 -0.62 22.02 -2.83
N HIS A 11 -0.55 21.39 -4.00
CA HIS A 11 -1.43 21.66 -5.15
C HIS A 11 -2.06 20.37 -5.69
N ASN A 12 -3.24 20.45 -6.31
CA ASN A 12 -3.94 19.32 -6.94
C ASN A 12 -4.35 18.15 -6.03
N SER A 13 -4.22 18.26 -4.70
CA SER A 13 -4.56 17.21 -3.73
C SER A 13 -5.96 16.59 -3.91
N ARG A 14 -6.95 17.37 -4.40
CA ARG A 14 -8.29 16.86 -4.72
C ARG A 14 -8.29 15.92 -5.92
N ARG A 15 -7.56 16.28 -6.98
CA ARG A 15 -7.42 15.46 -8.19
C ARG A 15 -6.70 14.17 -7.85
N ASP A 16 -5.64 14.25 -7.05
CA ASP A 16 -4.86 13.09 -6.64
C ASP A 16 -5.68 12.15 -5.76
N LEU A 17 -6.45 12.70 -4.81
CA LEU A 17 -7.39 11.92 -4.00
C LEU A 17 -8.42 11.17 -4.87
N TYR A 18 -8.99 11.85 -5.87
CA TYR A 18 -9.97 11.22 -6.75
C TYR A 18 -9.35 10.16 -7.67
N SER A 19 -8.13 10.39 -8.13
CA SER A 19 -7.37 9.42 -8.94
C SER A 19 -7.01 8.19 -8.11
N ALA A 20 -6.51 8.38 -6.89
CA ALA A 20 -6.19 7.30 -5.96
C ALA A 20 -7.44 6.49 -5.59
N ALA A 21 -8.58 7.16 -5.38
CA ALA A 21 -9.85 6.49 -5.11
C ALA A 21 -10.34 5.64 -6.28
N ASP A 22 -10.20 6.13 -7.52
CA ASP A 22 -10.55 5.36 -8.72
C ASP A 22 -9.60 4.19 -8.94
N ALA A 23 -8.31 4.36 -8.63
CA ALA A 23 -7.33 3.27 -8.69
C ALA A 23 -7.68 2.18 -7.67
N LEU A 24 -7.95 2.55 -6.41
CA LEU A 24 -8.32 1.61 -5.35
C LEU A 24 -9.58 0.82 -5.69
N PHE A 25 -10.57 1.45 -6.33
CA PHE A 25 -11.79 0.75 -6.77
C PHE A 25 -11.51 -0.32 -7.83
N LYS A 26 -10.48 -0.14 -8.67
CA LYS A 26 -10.06 -1.12 -9.68
C LYS A 26 -9.09 -2.16 -9.14
N SER A 27 -8.56 -1.94 -7.95
CA SER A 27 -7.61 -2.86 -7.33
C SER A 27 -8.32 -4.01 -6.63
N SER A 28 -7.65 -5.15 -6.62
CA SER A 28 -8.00 -6.33 -5.83
C SER A 28 -6.80 -6.76 -4.99
N ILE A 29 -7.03 -7.66 -4.05
CA ILE A 29 -6.01 -8.40 -3.32
C ILE A 29 -6.24 -9.88 -3.59
N VAL A 30 -5.16 -10.60 -3.83
CA VAL A 30 -5.20 -12.05 -4.02
C VAL A 30 -4.64 -12.70 -2.77
N LEU A 31 -5.46 -13.52 -2.13
CA LEU A 31 -5.06 -14.36 -1.00
C LEU A 31 -4.78 -15.75 -1.56
N LYS A 32 -3.54 -16.22 -1.39
CA LYS A 32 -3.12 -17.57 -1.77
C LYS A 32 -2.80 -18.36 -0.52
N ASP A 33 -3.42 -19.53 -0.42
CA ASP A 33 -3.06 -20.59 0.52
C ASP A 33 -2.54 -21.81 -0.27
N GLU A 34 -2.09 -22.87 0.40
CA GLU A 34 -1.52 -24.05 -0.28
C GLU A 34 -2.52 -24.74 -1.22
N THR A 35 -3.82 -24.60 -0.98
CA THR A 35 -4.88 -25.28 -1.72
C THR A 35 -5.84 -24.36 -2.47
N GLU A 36 -5.90 -23.08 -2.11
CA GLU A 36 -6.92 -22.15 -2.60
C GLU A 36 -6.35 -20.77 -2.93
N GLU A 37 -6.88 -20.18 -4.00
CA GLU A 37 -6.59 -18.81 -4.40
C GLU A 37 -7.91 -18.04 -4.47
N VAL A 38 -8.01 -16.97 -3.69
CA VAL A 38 -9.20 -16.12 -3.62
C VAL A 38 -8.83 -14.68 -3.94
N GLU A 39 -9.44 -14.13 -4.97
CA GLU A 39 -9.34 -12.71 -5.30
C GLU A 39 -10.48 -11.92 -4.66
N LEU A 40 -10.11 -10.87 -3.91
CA LEU A 40 -11.04 -10.00 -3.18
C LEU A 40 -10.87 -8.56 -3.65
N TYR A 41 -11.98 -7.85 -3.89
CA TYR A 41 -11.94 -6.42 -4.21
C TYR A 41 -11.89 -5.58 -2.93
N TRP A 42 -11.11 -4.49 -2.97
CA TRP A 42 -11.02 -3.56 -1.83
C TRP A 42 -12.33 -2.83 -1.54
N VAL A 43 -13.01 -2.38 -2.60
CA VAL A 43 -14.16 -1.47 -2.51
C VAL A 43 -15.36 -2.07 -3.23
N GLN A 44 -16.47 -2.26 -2.51
CA GLN A 44 -17.67 -2.91 -3.06
C GLN A 44 -18.51 -2.02 -3.99
N LYS A 45 -18.38 -0.69 -3.87
CA LYS A 45 -19.18 0.29 -4.61
C LYS A 45 -18.28 1.40 -5.12
N LYS A 46 -18.61 1.93 -6.31
CA LYS A 46 -17.89 3.07 -6.88
C LYS A 46 -17.84 4.23 -5.89
N VAL A 47 -16.65 4.80 -5.73
CA VAL A 47 -16.39 5.86 -4.75
C VAL A 47 -17.28 7.08 -5.03
N LYS A 48 -17.99 7.55 -4.01
CA LYS A 48 -18.77 8.80 -4.09
C LYS A 48 -17.82 9.98 -3.91
N LYS A 49 -17.78 10.86 -4.90
CA LYS A 49 -16.95 12.07 -4.89
C LYS A 49 -17.81 13.28 -4.55
N HIS A 50 -17.53 13.95 -3.44
CA HIS A 50 -18.26 15.13 -3.01
C HIS A 50 -17.60 16.36 -3.63
N LYS A 51 -18.13 16.81 -4.77
CA LYS A 51 -17.54 17.89 -5.59
C LYS A 51 -17.38 19.22 -4.83
N GLY A 52 -18.26 19.51 -3.87
CA GLY A 52 -18.22 20.73 -3.06
C GLY A 52 -17.10 20.72 -2.01
N ASP A 53 -17.01 19.64 -1.23
CA ASP A 53 -16.13 19.57 -0.06
C ASP A 53 -14.73 19.01 -0.36
N GLY A 54 -14.51 18.45 -1.56
CA GLY A 54 -13.25 17.81 -1.90
C GLY A 54 -12.99 16.56 -1.05
N SER A 55 -14.04 15.85 -0.70
CA SER A 55 -14.02 14.62 0.10
C SER A 55 -14.55 13.43 -0.71
N ILE A 56 -14.26 12.23 -0.24
CA ILE A 56 -14.73 10.99 -0.83
C ILE A 56 -15.42 10.12 0.21
N THR A 57 -16.38 9.31 -0.23
CA THR A 57 -16.93 8.22 0.58
C THR A 57 -16.70 6.91 -0.13
N LEU A 58 -15.96 6.04 0.54
CA LEU A 58 -15.64 4.68 0.11
C LEU A 58 -16.36 3.67 1.01
N THR A 59 -16.70 2.52 0.44
CA THR A 59 -17.30 1.42 1.19
C THR A 59 -16.43 0.19 0.98
N TRP A 60 -15.79 -0.26 2.05
CA TRP A 60 -14.99 -1.49 2.04
C TRP A 60 -15.87 -2.69 1.67
N SER A 61 -15.30 -3.66 0.97
CA SER A 61 -15.95 -4.95 0.78
C SER A 61 -16.04 -5.71 2.10
N ASP A 62 -17.18 -6.36 2.37
CA ASP A 62 -17.42 -7.13 3.59
C ASP A 62 -16.34 -8.22 3.82
N ASP A 63 -15.86 -8.82 2.73
CA ASP A 63 -14.81 -9.83 2.78
C ASP A 63 -13.47 -9.25 3.27
N ILE A 64 -13.16 -8.00 2.92
CA ILE A 64 -11.94 -7.30 3.31
C ILE A 64 -11.99 -6.78 4.75
N VAL A 65 -13.17 -6.42 5.26
CA VAL A 65 -13.33 -5.85 6.61
C VAL A 65 -12.78 -6.76 7.70
N LYS A 66 -12.96 -8.08 7.54
CA LYS A 66 -12.43 -9.09 8.47
C LYS A 66 -10.90 -9.03 8.52
N TYR A 67 -10.24 -8.94 7.37
CA TYR A 67 -8.79 -8.85 7.28
C TYR A 67 -8.27 -7.52 7.82
N LEU A 68 -8.92 -6.39 7.52
CA LEU A 68 -8.56 -5.07 8.07
C LEU A 68 -8.61 -5.04 9.59
N SER A 69 -9.60 -5.71 10.18
CA SER A 69 -9.78 -5.78 11.63
C SER A 69 -8.67 -6.62 12.30
N GLN A 70 -8.33 -7.77 11.72
CA GLN A 70 -7.21 -8.60 12.20
C GLN A 70 -5.86 -7.88 12.05
N LEU A 71 -5.69 -7.19 10.92
CA LEU A 71 -4.54 -6.38 10.60
C LEU A 71 -4.26 -5.31 11.67
N ARG A 72 -5.29 -4.63 12.20
CA ARG A 72 -5.15 -3.62 13.27
C ARG A 72 -4.48 -4.16 14.55
N SER A 73 -4.56 -5.47 14.81
CA SER A 73 -3.94 -6.12 15.97
C SER A 73 -2.50 -6.58 15.75
N ARG A 74 -2.08 -6.79 14.49
CA ARG A 74 -0.77 -7.38 14.12
C ARG A 74 0.13 -6.41 13.36
N PHE A 75 -0.30 -5.17 13.17
CA PHE A 75 0.46 -4.23 12.35
C PHE A 75 1.63 -3.60 13.08
N THR A 76 2.70 -3.48 12.30
CA THR A 76 3.68 -2.44 12.48
C THR A 76 3.03 -1.08 12.30
N THR A 77 2.80 -0.37 13.40
CA THR A 77 2.29 0.99 13.34
C THR A 77 3.44 1.90 12.91
N TYR A 78 3.40 2.36 11.66
CA TYR A 78 4.29 3.40 11.19
C TYR A 78 3.50 4.68 10.89
N LYS A 79 4.12 5.84 11.13
CA LYS A 79 3.44 7.12 10.98
C LYS A 79 3.24 7.42 9.49
N LEU A 80 2.01 7.74 9.09
CA LEU A 80 1.66 8.13 7.72
C LEU A 80 2.56 9.26 7.19
N ARG A 81 2.93 10.20 8.07
CA ARG A 81 3.87 11.30 7.78
C ARG A 81 5.26 10.82 7.32
N ASN A 82 5.71 9.66 7.78
CA ASN A 82 7.01 9.12 7.41
C ASN A 82 6.99 8.59 5.96
N ILE A 83 5.87 8.02 5.51
CA ILE A 83 5.73 7.56 4.13
C ILE A 83 5.31 8.67 3.17
N ALA A 84 4.69 9.74 3.66
CA ALA A 84 4.27 10.89 2.83
C ALA A 84 5.44 11.53 2.05
N HIS A 85 6.66 11.45 2.58
CA HIS A 85 7.87 11.97 1.92
C HIS A 85 8.49 10.97 0.92
N LEU A 86 8.08 9.69 0.96
CA LEU A 86 8.60 8.67 0.07
C LEU A 86 7.88 8.73 -1.28
N GLN A 87 8.60 9.12 -2.33
CA GLN A 87 8.03 9.32 -3.67
C GLN A 87 8.02 8.05 -4.53
N SER A 88 8.69 6.98 -4.09
CA SER A 88 8.77 5.71 -4.82
C SER A 88 8.02 4.61 -4.07
N THR A 89 7.23 3.84 -4.82
CA THR A 89 6.55 2.63 -4.33
C THR A 89 7.55 1.65 -3.69
N HIS A 90 8.75 1.51 -4.26
CA HIS A 90 9.79 0.65 -3.70
C HIS A 90 10.26 1.15 -2.35
N SER A 91 10.46 2.47 -2.21
CA SER A 91 10.88 3.07 -0.94
C SER A 91 9.81 2.90 0.15
N ILE A 92 8.53 3.08 -0.18
CA ILE A 92 7.42 2.82 0.75
C ILE A 92 7.46 1.35 1.18
N ARG A 93 7.56 0.42 0.22
CA ARG A 93 7.52 -1.01 0.52
C ARG A 93 8.73 -1.50 1.30
N LEU A 94 9.91 -0.94 1.05
CA LEU A 94 11.12 -1.18 1.83
C LEU A 94 10.96 -0.64 3.26
N TYR A 95 10.43 0.57 3.41
CA TYR A 95 10.17 1.15 4.73
C TYR A 95 9.17 0.29 5.53
N GLU A 96 8.08 -0.17 4.90
CA GLU A 96 7.15 -1.12 5.52
C GLU A 96 7.83 -2.41 5.95
N LEU A 97 8.70 -2.97 5.10
CA LEU A 97 9.45 -4.18 5.39
C LEU A 97 10.37 -3.96 6.59
N LEU A 98 11.16 -2.90 6.61
CA LEU A 98 12.07 -2.57 7.71
C LEU A 98 11.30 -2.36 9.02
N MET A 99 10.17 -1.67 8.95
CA MET A 99 9.38 -1.39 10.15
C MET A 99 8.85 -2.68 10.79
N LYS A 100 8.53 -3.72 10.01
CA LYS A 100 8.16 -5.04 10.55
C LYS A 100 9.23 -5.66 11.45
N PHE A 101 10.49 -5.30 11.26
CA PHE A 101 11.64 -5.80 12.02
C PHE A 101 12.22 -4.74 12.95
N ASN A 102 11.49 -3.66 13.24
CA ASN A 102 11.97 -2.59 14.11
C ASN A 102 12.30 -3.08 15.54
N ALA A 103 11.65 -4.16 15.99
CA ALA A 103 11.94 -4.76 17.30
C ALA A 103 13.25 -5.56 17.31
N THR A 104 13.62 -6.21 16.20
CA THR A 104 14.86 -7.00 16.07
C THR A 104 16.03 -6.18 15.53
N GLY A 105 15.77 -5.03 14.91
CA GLY A 105 16.78 -4.10 14.39
C GLY A 105 17.40 -4.52 13.06
N GLU A 106 17.52 -5.83 12.82
CA GLU A 106 18.04 -6.39 11.58
C GLU A 106 17.16 -7.55 11.06
N ARG A 107 17.35 -7.86 9.77
CA ARG A 107 16.75 -9.03 9.12
C ARG A 107 17.67 -9.55 8.02
N VAL A 108 17.90 -10.87 8.04
CA VAL A 108 18.42 -11.61 6.89
C VAL A 108 17.23 -12.16 6.09
N ILE A 109 17.23 -11.96 4.78
CA ILE A 109 16.15 -12.39 3.87
C ILE A 109 16.78 -12.86 2.55
N TYR A 110 16.19 -13.88 1.93
CA TYR A 110 16.58 -14.30 0.59
C TYR A 110 16.24 -13.23 -0.45
N LEU A 111 17.03 -13.17 -1.52
CA LEU A 111 16.83 -12.19 -2.58
C LEU A 111 15.46 -12.33 -3.24
N ASP A 112 15.02 -13.56 -3.49
CA ASP A 112 13.72 -13.82 -4.11
C ASP A 112 12.55 -13.41 -3.20
N ASP A 113 12.66 -13.69 -1.90
CA ASP A 113 11.68 -13.25 -0.90
C ASP A 113 11.65 -11.72 -0.78
N PHE A 114 12.80 -11.07 -0.90
CA PHE A 114 12.89 -9.60 -0.92
C PHE A 114 12.22 -9.01 -2.16
N LYS A 115 12.50 -9.56 -3.34
CA LYS A 115 11.86 -9.13 -4.61
C LYS A 115 10.36 -9.38 -4.59
N SER A 116 9.93 -10.51 -4.04
CA SER A 116 8.51 -10.83 -3.81
C SER A 116 7.86 -9.84 -2.84
N ALA A 117 8.50 -9.55 -1.71
CA ALA A 117 8.01 -8.58 -0.74
C ALA A 117 7.86 -7.17 -1.35
N LEU A 118 8.75 -6.78 -2.27
CA LEU A 118 8.72 -5.50 -2.98
C LEU A 118 7.78 -5.48 -4.21
N GLY A 119 7.19 -6.62 -4.61
CA GLY A 119 6.32 -6.72 -5.79
C GLY A 119 7.08 -6.59 -7.12
N ILE A 120 8.33 -7.06 -7.16
CA ILE A 120 9.24 -6.97 -8.31
C ILE A 120 9.87 -8.32 -8.67
N SER A 121 9.19 -9.43 -8.38
CA SER A 121 9.71 -10.78 -8.63
C SER A 121 10.18 -11.00 -10.07
N ASP A 122 9.49 -10.40 -11.03
CA ASP A 122 9.74 -10.50 -12.48
C ASP A 122 10.70 -9.43 -13.02
N LYS A 123 11.18 -8.50 -12.17
CA LYS A 123 12.05 -7.38 -12.59
C LYS A 123 13.47 -7.56 -12.10
N TYR A 124 14.44 -6.92 -12.76
CA TYR A 124 15.87 -6.91 -12.38
C TYR A 124 16.45 -8.33 -12.22
N SER A 125 16.72 -8.99 -13.35
CA SER A 125 17.32 -10.33 -13.38
C SER A 125 18.71 -10.34 -12.75
N GLU A 126 19.49 -9.28 -12.93
CA GLU A 126 20.81 -9.12 -12.33
C GLU A 126 20.74 -8.31 -11.04
N PHE A 127 21.46 -8.76 -10.01
CA PHE A 127 21.54 -8.07 -8.72
C PHE A 127 22.09 -6.63 -8.85
N LYS A 128 23.00 -6.39 -9.80
CA LYS A 128 23.58 -5.06 -10.06
C LYS A 128 22.51 -4.03 -10.42
N ASP A 129 21.52 -4.42 -11.22
CA ASP A 129 20.43 -3.53 -11.59
C ASP A 129 19.47 -3.32 -10.42
N LEU A 130 19.18 -4.37 -9.66
CA LEU A 130 18.38 -4.23 -8.44
C LEU A 130 19.01 -3.19 -7.50
N ASN A 131 20.29 -3.34 -7.18
CA ASN A 131 21.01 -2.44 -6.27
C ASN A 131 21.18 -1.01 -6.80
N LYS A 132 20.96 -0.79 -8.10
CA LYS A 132 21.02 0.54 -8.72
C LYS A 132 19.68 1.27 -8.67
N TRP A 133 18.58 0.54 -8.76
CA TRP A 133 17.24 1.09 -9.01
C TRP A 133 16.30 0.98 -7.81
N VAL A 134 16.59 0.10 -6.86
CA VAL A 134 15.80 -0.18 -5.65
C VAL A 134 16.61 0.18 -4.42
#